data_AF-A0ABD4Z1L2-F1
#
_entry.id   AF-A0ABD4Z1L2-F1
#
_cell.length_a   1.000
_cell.length_b   1.000
_cell.length_c   1.000
_cell.angle_alpha   90.00
_cell.angle_beta   90.00
_cell.angle_gamma   90.00
#
_symmetry.space_group_name_H-M   'P 1'
#
loop_
_entity.id
_entity.type
_entity.pdbx_description
1 polymer ?
#
loop_
_entity_poly.entity_id
_entity_poly.type
_entity_poly.pdbx_seq_one_letter_code
_entity_poly.pdbx_strand_id
1 'polypeptide(L)'
;MTLDFCAYAQSLDLFRYPRTPHLEGSRLQEGDEGHDHVPYRALAGQTLVVEEKLDGANTGISFSPSGELLLQSRGHYLVGGGRERQFSFIKAWAAAHADWLLDRLEDRYVMYGETLSKKHSVFYDALPHHFFEFDVLDRRTGQFLSTGARRALLAGGPVLSVPVLYEGPAPARLADLKALLKPSLAKTTGWRDAFEATVLREGLDLARAWKQCDKSDLSEGLYIKAEADGKTLARYKWVRRDFVQAILDSDMHHSEQPYIPNLLADGVDLYAPRLAVDWDTLRGATRDGETS
;
A
#
# COMPACT_ATOMS: atom_id res chain seq x y z
N MET A 1 -13.91 -23.98 -26.17
CA MET A 1 -14.78 -23.66 -25.02
C MET A 1 -14.05 -22.62 -24.21
N THR A 2 -14.43 -21.35 -24.31
CA THR A 2 -13.94 -20.33 -23.38
C THR A 2 -14.54 -20.65 -22.03
N LEU A 3 -13.72 -21.14 -21.09
CA LEU A 3 -14.09 -21.15 -19.68
C LEU A 3 -14.50 -19.73 -19.32
N ASP A 4 -15.64 -19.58 -18.63
CA ASP A 4 -16.00 -18.32 -18.02
C ASP A 4 -14.87 -17.93 -17.05
N PHE A 5 -14.11 -16.89 -17.40
CA PHE A 5 -12.96 -16.44 -16.63
C PHE A 5 -13.35 -16.10 -15.19
N CYS A 6 -14.57 -15.59 -14.97
CA CYS A 6 -15.08 -15.31 -13.63
C CYS A 6 -15.19 -16.61 -12.81
N ALA A 7 -15.83 -17.63 -13.38
CA ALA A 7 -15.96 -18.94 -12.73
C ALA A 7 -14.59 -19.61 -12.52
N TYR A 8 -13.69 -19.49 -13.49
CA TYR A 8 -12.32 -20.01 -13.38
C TYR A 8 -11.55 -19.34 -12.24
N ALA A 9 -11.46 -18.01 -12.21
CA ALA A 9 -10.73 -17.28 -11.17
C ALA A 9 -11.33 -17.57 -9.78
N GLN A 10 -12.66 -17.67 -9.67
CA GLN A 10 -13.32 -18.04 -8.41
C GLN A 10 -13.07 -19.49 -7.96
N SER A 11 -12.64 -20.37 -8.86
CA SER A 11 -12.28 -21.76 -8.53
C SER A 11 -10.84 -21.91 -7.99
N LEU A 12 -9.99 -20.89 -8.16
CA LEU A 12 -8.61 -20.92 -7.71
C LEU A 12 -8.50 -20.63 -6.20
N ASP A 13 -7.51 -21.25 -5.57
CA ASP A 13 -7.16 -20.93 -4.19
C ASP A 13 -6.58 -19.51 -4.09
N LEU A 14 -7.20 -18.69 -3.24
CA LEU A 14 -6.74 -17.34 -2.98
C LEU A 14 -5.51 -17.35 -2.07
N PHE A 15 -4.38 -16.85 -2.57
CA PHE A 15 -3.20 -16.57 -1.76
C PHE A 15 -3.45 -15.31 -0.93
N ARG A 16 -4.03 -15.48 0.27
CA ARG A 16 -4.35 -14.37 1.17
C ARG A 16 -3.07 -13.77 1.74
N TYR A 17 -2.95 -12.44 1.70
CA TYR A 17 -1.87 -11.76 2.41
C TYR A 17 -1.97 -12.02 3.92
N PRO A 18 -0.90 -12.50 4.58
CA PRO A 18 -0.94 -12.84 6.00
C PRO A 18 -1.38 -11.65 6.86
N ARG A 19 -2.02 -11.95 7.99
CA ARG A 19 -2.25 -10.94 9.02
C ARG A 19 -0.90 -10.48 9.57
N THR A 20 -0.77 -9.19 9.82
CA THR A 20 0.46 -8.58 10.36
C THR A 20 0.24 -8.27 11.84
N PRO A 21 1.01 -8.87 12.77
CA PRO A 21 0.91 -8.59 14.20
C PRO A 21 1.20 -7.12 14.56
N HIS A 22 0.56 -6.63 15.62
CA HIS A 22 0.85 -5.32 16.17
C HIS A 22 2.10 -5.35 17.05
N LEU A 23 2.96 -4.35 16.90
CA LEU A 23 4.08 -4.12 17.82
C LEU A 23 3.59 -3.41 19.09
N GLU A 24 4.30 -3.58 20.20
CA GLU A 24 4.00 -2.89 21.46
C GLU A 24 3.79 -1.38 21.28
N GLY A 25 2.75 -0.86 21.93
CA GLY A 25 2.36 0.54 21.81
C GLY A 25 1.68 0.92 20.49
N SER A 26 1.44 -0.02 19.58
CA SER A 26 0.50 0.18 18.47
C SER A 26 -0.94 0.21 18.99
N ARG A 27 -1.83 0.95 18.32
CA ARG A 27 -3.26 0.86 18.58
C ARG A 27 -3.90 -0.21 17.68
N LEU A 28 -4.84 -0.98 18.24
CA LEU A 28 -5.66 -1.95 17.51
C LEU A 28 -6.80 -1.24 16.78
N GLN A 29 -7.09 -1.66 15.55
CA GLN A 29 -8.27 -1.25 14.79
C GLN A 29 -9.40 -2.29 14.95
N GLU A 30 -10.59 -1.94 14.47
CA GLU A 30 -11.70 -2.90 14.36
C GLU A 30 -11.31 -4.07 13.45
N GLY A 31 -11.49 -5.31 13.91
CA GLY A 31 -11.01 -6.52 13.23
C GLY A 31 -9.65 -7.05 13.70
N ASP A 32 -8.99 -6.39 14.65
CA ASP A 32 -7.77 -6.88 15.31
C ASP A 32 -8.05 -7.66 16.63
N GLU A 33 -9.27 -8.17 16.83
CA GLU A 33 -9.68 -8.91 18.04
C GLU A 33 -8.81 -10.16 18.27
N GLY A 34 -8.19 -10.27 19.46
CA GLY A 34 -7.36 -11.41 19.86
C GLY A 34 -5.86 -11.30 19.52
N HIS A 35 -5.35 -10.10 19.21
CA HIS A 35 -3.95 -9.90 18.89
C HIS A 35 -3.12 -9.36 20.06
N ASP A 36 -2.22 -10.21 20.56
CA ASP A 36 -1.17 -9.80 21.49
C ASP A 36 -0.21 -8.82 20.79
N HIS A 37 0.14 -7.75 21.48
CA HIS A 37 1.22 -6.88 21.08
C HIS A 37 2.54 -7.64 21.17
N VAL A 38 3.26 -7.73 20.04
CA VAL A 38 4.61 -8.28 20.04
C VAL A 38 5.54 -7.30 20.77
N PRO A 39 6.20 -7.72 21.85
CA PRO A 39 7.07 -6.83 22.59
C PRO A 39 8.30 -6.46 21.75
N TYR A 40 8.71 -5.19 21.75
CA TYR A 40 9.74 -4.70 20.83
C TYR A 40 11.09 -5.40 21.02
N ARG A 41 11.38 -5.83 22.25
CA ARG A 41 12.55 -6.66 22.58
C ARG A 41 12.69 -7.91 21.72
N ALA A 42 11.60 -8.42 21.12
CA ALA A 42 11.64 -9.58 20.21
C ALA A 42 12.37 -9.27 18.88
N LEU A 43 12.53 -7.99 18.52
CA LEU A 43 13.22 -7.55 17.31
C LEU A 43 14.73 -7.31 17.55
N ALA A 44 15.21 -7.44 18.79
CA ALA A 44 16.60 -7.19 19.13
C ALA A 44 17.56 -8.09 18.30
N GLY A 45 18.57 -7.46 17.68
CA GLY A 45 19.56 -8.16 16.86
C GLY A 45 19.11 -8.53 15.44
N GLN A 46 17.87 -8.22 15.06
CA GLN A 46 17.38 -8.43 13.69
C GLN A 46 17.80 -7.28 12.77
N THR A 47 17.92 -7.57 11.48
CA THR A 47 17.98 -6.54 10.43
C THR A 47 16.56 -6.20 10.00
N LEU A 48 16.20 -4.93 10.12
CA LEU A 48 14.87 -4.43 9.81
C LEU A 48 14.86 -3.61 8.53
N VAL A 49 13.77 -3.75 7.78
CA VAL A 49 13.31 -2.75 6.82
C VAL A 49 12.04 -2.14 7.38
N VAL A 50 12.01 -0.81 7.49
CA VAL A 50 10.84 -0.04 7.93
C VAL A 50 10.33 0.76 6.74
N GLU A 51 9.09 0.50 6.37
CA GLU A 51 8.38 1.16 5.28
C GLU A 51 7.28 2.06 5.86
N GLU A 52 6.93 3.12 5.14
CA GLU A 52 5.72 3.88 5.43
C GLU A 52 4.51 2.97 5.24
N LYS A 53 3.61 2.92 6.23
CA LYS A 53 2.32 2.29 6.04
C LYS A 53 1.40 3.27 5.29
N LEU A 54 1.10 2.93 4.04
CA LEU A 54 0.10 3.63 3.23
C LEU A 54 -1.31 3.11 3.56
N ASP A 55 -2.29 4.00 3.46
CA ASP A 55 -3.69 3.75 3.78
C ASP A 55 -4.51 3.64 2.49
N GLY A 56 -4.82 2.40 2.09
CA GLY A 56 -5.57 2.13 0.88
C GLY A 56 -6.17 0.73 0.88
N ALA A 57 -6.29 0.15 -0.30
CA ALA A 57 -6.86 -1.18 -0.48
C ALA A 57 -5.81 -2.22 -0.87
N ASN A 58 -5.61 -3.21 0.01
CA ASN A 58 -4.80 -4.40 -0.27
C ASN A 58 -5.21 -5.05 -1.59
N THR A 59 -4.23 -5.19 -2.48
CA THR A 59 -4.38 -5.75 -3.83
C THR A 59 -3.28 -6.76 -4.11
N GLY A 60 -3.62 -7.91 -4.68
CA GLY A 60 -2.67 -8.88 -5.19
C GLY A 60 -2.73 -9.00 -6.71
N ILE A 61 -1.58 -9.21 -7.33
CA ILE A 61 -1.39 -9.45 -8.76
C ILE A 61 -0.59 -10.74 -8.92
N SER A 62 -1.10 -11.67 -9.72
CA SER A 62 -0.44 -12.93 -10.06
C SER A 62 -0.93 -13.44 -11.41
N PHE A 63 -0.35 -14.53 -11.88
CA PHE A 63 -0.83 -15.22 -13.08
C PHE A 63 -1.18 -16.67 -12.79
N SER A 64 -2.16 -17.17 -13.53
CA SER A 64 -2.45 -18.60 -13.59
C SER A 64 -1.32 -19.36 -14.33
N PRO A 65 -1.26 -20.70 -14.24
CA PRO A 65 -0.34 -21.51 -15.06
C PRO A 65 -0.54 -21.33 -16.58
N SER A 66 -1.74 -20.89 -17.00
CA SER A 66 -2.08 -20.55 -18.38
C SER A 66 -1.68 -19.13 -18.78
N GLY A 67 -1.12 -18.33 -17.86
CA GLY A 67 -0.73 -16.94 -18.10
C GLY A 67 -1.88 -15.94 -18.02
N GLU A 68 -3.02 -16.31 -17.42
CA GLU A 68 -4.13 -15.37 -17.23
C GLU A 68 -3.83 -14.45 -16.04
N LEU A 69 -4.02 -13.14 -16.23
CA LEU A 69 -3.84 -12.14 -15.18
C LEU A 69 -4.91 -12.31 -14.09
N LEU A 70 -4.48 -12.52 -12.85
CA LEU A 70 -5.33 -12.64 -11.68
C LEU A 70 -5.12 -11.43 -10.77
N LEU A 71 -6.20 -10.70 -10.52
CA LEU A 71 -6.23 -9.59 -9.57
C LEU A 71 -7.09 -9.97 -8.38
N GLN A 72 -6.62 -9.68 -7.17
CA GLN A 72 -7.34 -10.01 -5.95
C GLN A 72 -7.38 -8.84 -4.97
N SER A 73 -8.48 -8.73 -4.24
CA SER A 73 -8.51 -8.02 -2.97
C SER A 73 -7.97 -8.92 -1.86
N ARG A 74 -8.02 -8.45 -0.61
CA ARG A 74 -7.71 -9.28 0.57
C ARG A 74 -8.56 -10.55 0.70
N GLY A 75 -9.80 -10.53 0.18
CA GLY A 75 -10.80 -11.56 0.47
C GLY A 75 -11.26 -12.40 -0.72
N HIS A 76 -11.07 -11.93 -1.96
CA HIS A 76 -11.57 -12.56 -3.19
C HIS A 76 -10.86 -12.02 -4.43
N TYR A 77 -10.93 -12.76 -5.54
CA TYR A 77 -10.53 -12.30 -6.87
C TYR A 77 -11.47 -11.22 -7.42
N LEU A 78 -10.90 -10.23 -8.10
CA LEU A 78 -11.56 -9.04 -8.65
C LEU A 78 -12.09 -9.34 -10.05
N VAL A 79 -13.24 -10.01 -10.12
CA VAL A 79 -13.85 -10.50 -11.37
C VAL A 79 -14.96 -9.59 -11.91
N GLY A 80 -15.16 -8.41 -11.33
CA GLY A 80 -16.16 -7.44 -11.76
C GLY A 80 -17.31 -7.28 -10.75
N GLY A 81 -17.91 -6.08 -10.74
CA GLY A 81 -19.04 -5.75 -9.87
C GLY A 81 -18.99 -4.32 -9.33
N GLY A 82 -20.15 -3.80 -8.92
CA GLY A 82 -20.28 -2.40 -8.49
C GLY A 82 -19.46 -2.03 -7.25
N ARG A 83 -19.10 -3.01 -6.42
CA ARG A 83 -18.27 -2.82 -5.21
C ARG A 83 -16.76 -2.76 -5.50
N GLU A 84 -16.36 -2.98 -6.74
CA GLU A 84 -14.95 -3.02 -7.15
C GLU A 84 -14.48 -1.68 -7.77
N ARG A 85 -15.29 -0.61 -7.68
CA ARG A 85 -14.96 0.70 -8.29
C ARG A 85 -13.57 1.20 -7.87
N GLN A 86 -13.17 1.00 -6.61
CA GLN A 86 -11.83 1.38 -6.12
C GLN A 86 -10.66 0.63 -6.78
N PHE A 87 -10.93 -0.50 -7.42
CA PHE A 87 -9.95 -1.30 -8.15
C PHE A 87 -10.01 -1.07 -9.67
N SER A 88 -10.82 -0.12 -10.16
CA SER A 88 -10.94 0.12 -11.62
C SER A 88 -9.60 0.53 -12.24
N PHE A 89 -8.85 1.38 -11.54
CA PHE A 89 -7.49 1.76 -11.95
C PHE A 89 -6.58 0.53 -12.07
N ILE A 90 -6.49 -0.29 -11.02
CA ILE A 90 -5.51 -1.38 -11.00
C ILE A 90 -5.83 -2.46 -12.04
N LYS A 91 -7.12 -2.66 -12.36
CA LYS A 91 -7.54 -3.52 -13.46
C LYS A 91 -7.04 -3.04 -14.81
N ALA A 92 -7.21 -1.75 -15.11
CA ALA A 92 -6.76 -1.17 -16.36
C ALA A 92 -5.23 -1.14 -16.46
N TRP A 93 -4.56 -0.72 -15.38
CA TRP A 93 -3.10 -0.63 -15.32
C TRP A 93 -2.43 -2.01 -15.44
N ALA A 94 -2.91 -3.01 -14.70
CA ALA A 94 -2.32 -4.35 -14.75
C ALA A 94 -2.54 -5.01 -16.11
N ALA A 95 -3.68 -4.76 -16.77
CA ALA A 95 -3.91 -5.21 -18.13
C ALA A 95 -2.96 -4.52 -19.14
N ALA A 96 -2.74 -3.21 -19.00
CA ALA A 96 -1.84 -2.45 -19.87
C ALA A 96 -0.36 -2.88 -19.74
N HIS A 97 0.04 -3.37 -18.57
CA HIS A 97 1.40 -3.85 -18.29
C HIS A 97 1.48 -5.38 -18.17
N ALA A 98 0.48 -6.12 -18.67
CA ALA A 98 0.36 -7.56 -18.46
C ALA A 98 1.59 -8.33 -18.94
N ASP A 99 2.12 -8.01 -20.11
CA ASP A 99 3.31 -8.69 -20.67
C ASP A 99 4.54 -8.50 -19.76
N TRP A 100 4.80 -7.26 -19.34
CA TRP A 100 5.91 -6.97 -18.43
C TRP A 100 5.71 -7.68 -17.09
N LEU A 101 4.49 -7.66 -16.54
CA LEU A 101 4.18 -8.31 -15.27
C LEU A 101 4.33 -9.84 -15.39
N LEU A 102 3.88 -10.45 -16.49
CA LEU A 102 3.99 -11.89 -16.73
C LEU A 102 5.44 -12.32 -16.83
N ASP A 103 6.28 -11.56 -17.56
CA ASP A 103 7.71 -11.83 -17.69
C ASP A 103 8.46 -11.86 -16.35
N ARG A 104 7.98 -11.15 -15.32
CA ARG A 104 8.60 -11.10 -14.00
C ARG A 104 7.96 -12.07 -13.02
N LEU A 105 6.63 -12.08 -12.97
CA LEU A 105 5.90 -12.83 -11.96
C LEU A 105 5.75 -14.30 -12.32
N GLU A 106 5.67 -14.62 -13.62
CA GLU A 106 5.25 -15.93 -14.13
C GLU A 106 3.97 -16.42 -13.41
N ASP A 107 3.75 -17.73 -13.39
CA ASP A 107 2.83 -18.37 -12.44
C ASP A 107 3.45 -18.55 -11.04
N ARG A 108 4.66 -18.01 -10.80
CA ARG A 108 5.43 -18.26 -9.57
C ARG A 108 5.12 -17.29 -8.46
N TYR A 109 4.98 -16.00 -8.76
CA TYR A 109 4.92 -14.96 -7.75
C TYR A 109 3.52 -14.41 -7.56
N VAL A 110 3.19 -14.04 -6.32
CA VAL A 110 2.06 -13.17 -6.01
C VAL A 110 2.63 -11.87 -5.49
N MET A 111 2.47 -10.79 -6.26
CA MET A 111 2.86 -9.45 -5.87
C MET A 111 1.71 -8.80 -5.12
N TYR A 112 1.95 -8.37 -3.90
CA TYR A 112 1.01 -7.62 -3.07
C TYR A 112 1.39 -6.15 -3.06
N GLY A 113 0.37 -5.30 -3.15
CA GLY A 113 0.52 -3.87 -3.04
C GLY A 113 -0.73 -3.20 -2.53
N GLU A 114 -0.62 -1.91 -2.29
CA GLU A 114 -1.70 -1.07 -1.81
C GLU A 114 -2.23 -0.22 -2.97
N THR A 115 -3.51 -0.38 -3.31
CA THR A 115 -4.18 0.46 -4.30
C THR A 115 -4.70 1.72 -3.61
N LEU A 116 -4.22 2.87 -4.06
CA LEU A 116 -4.45 4.20 -3.46
C LEU A 116 -5.27 5.14 -4.37
N SER A 117 -5.93 4.64 -5.41
CA SER A 117 -6.75 5.52 -6.29
C SER A 117 -7.89 6.23 -5.55
N LYS A 118 -8.44 5.59 -4.51
CA LYS A 118 -9.48 6.14 -3.64
C LYS A 118 -8.88 6.46 -2.28
N LYS A 119 -9.17 7.65 -1.74
CA LYS A 119 -8.94 7.97 -0.33
C LYS A 119 -9.67 6.95 0.56
N HIS A 120 -8.96 6.44 1.57
CA HIS A 120 -9.54 5.74 2.72
C HIS A 120 -9.71 6.72 3.87
N SER A 121 -8.84 6.71 4.87
CA SER A 121 -8.79 7.68 5.95
C SER A 121 -7.80 8.81 5.64
N VAL A 122 -6.65 8.51 5.03
CA VAL A 122 -5.67 9.51 4.57
C VAL A 122 -5.99 9.98 3.15
N PHE A 123 -6.02 11.29 2.96
CA PHE A 123 -5.98 11.91 1.64
C PHE A 123 -4.52 12.17 1.23
N TYR A 124 -4.17 11.75 0.02
CA TYR A 124 -2.88 12.00 -0.61
C TYR A 124 -3.07 12.89 -1.82
N ASP A 125 -2.31 13.97 -1.89
CA ASP A 125 -2.40 14.98 -2.96
C ASP A 125 -1.22 14.95 -3.93
N ALA A 126 -0.19 14.14 -3.65
CA ALA A 126 1.01 14.05 -4.48
C ALA A 126 1.53 12.61 -4.60
N LEU A 127 0.64 11.66 -4.96
CA LEU A 127 1.07 10.27 -5.18
C LEU A 127 1.91 10.13 -6.45
N PRO A 128 3.10 9.50 -6.41
CA PRO A 128 3.88 9.21 -7.62
C PRO A 128 3.29 8.03 -8.43
N HIS A 129 2.37 7.26 -7.85
CA HIS A 129 1.66 6.16 -8.50
C HIS A 129 0.34 5.86 -7.75
N HIS A 130 -0.58 5.08 -8.31
CA HIS A 130 -1.80 4.66 -7.61
C HIS A 130 -1.75 3.24 -7.03
N PHE A 131 -0.66 2.52 -7.25
CA PHE A 131 -0.43 1.17 -6.73
C PHE A 131 1.00 1.04 -6.22
N PHE A 132 1.15 0.61 -4.97
CA PHE A 132 2.46 0.53 -4.32
C PHE A 132 2.73 -0.88 -3.85
N GLU A 133 3.71 -1.52 -4.46
CA GLU A 133 4.13 -2.86 -4.09
C GLU A 133 4.76 -2.88 -2.69
N PHE A 134 4.34 -3.80 -1.83
CA PHE A 134 4.91 -3.94 -0.50
C PHE A 134 5.30 -5.37 -0.16
N ASP A 135 4.91 -6.39 -0.91
CA ASP A 135 5.44 -7.74 -0.68
C ASP A 135 5.32 -8.64 -1.90
N VAL A 136 6.14 -9.68 -1.96
CA VAL A 136 6.05 -10.70 -3.00
C VAL A 136 6.19 -12.09 -2.38
N LEU A 137 5.16 -12.92 -2.54
CA LEU A 137 5.19 -14.33 -2.18
C LEU A 137 5.74 -15.16 -3.35
N ASP A 138 6.76 -15.96 -3.08
CA ASP A 138 7.18 -17.04 -3.97
C ASP A 138 6.35 -18.30 -3.69
N ARG A 139 5.44 -18.66 -4.60
CA ARG A 139 4.56 -19.83 -4.45
C ARG A 139 5.33 -21.15 -4.45
N ARG A 140 6.54 -21.20 -5.03
CA ARG A 140 7.35 -22.42 -5.08
C ARG A 140 8.00 -22.72 -3.72
N THR A 141 8.38 -21.69 -2.97
CA THR A 141 9.06 -21.85 -1.68
C THR A 141 8.15 -21.58 -0.47
N GLY A 142 7.00 -20.94 -0.70
CA GLY A 142 6.13 -20.44 0.37
C GLY A 142 6.72 -19.26 1.14
N GLN A 143 7.84 -18.70 0.66
CA GLN A 143 8.58 -17.64 1.32
C GLN A 143 8.31 -16.31 0.65
N PHE A 144 8.38 -15.24 1.43
CA PHE A 144 8.30 -13.91 0.88
C PHE A 144 9.68 -13.34 0.66
N LEU A 145 9.84 -12.63 -0.45
CA LEU A 145 11.10 -12.01 -0.84
C LEU A 145 11.46 -10.87 0.13
N SER A 146 12.75 -10.67 0.37
CA SER A 146 13.25 -9.46 1.03
C SER A 146 12.99 -8.24 0.16
N THR A 147 13.01 -7.06 0.76
CA THR A 147 12.88 -5.79 0.05
C THR A 147 13.91 -5.64 -1.07
N GLY A 148 15.17 -6.04 -0.84
CA GLY A 148 16.18 -6.07 -1.89
C GLY A 148 15.83 -7.01 -3.06
N ALA A 149 15.32 -8.22 -2.76
CA ALA A 149 14.93 -9.18 -3.78
C ALA A 149 13.69 -8.74 -4.58
N ARG A 150 12.71 -8.09 -3.94
CA ARG A 150 11.55 -7.48 -4.61
C ARG A 150 11.96 -6.36 -5.57
N ARG A 151 12.83 -5.46 -5.11
CA ARG A 151 13.40 -4.38 -5.96
C ARG A 151 14.12 -4.95 -7.19
N ALA A 152 14.91 -6.02 -7.00
CA ALA A 152 15.60 -6.67 -8.10
C ALA A 152 14.61 -7.32 -9.10
N LEU A 153 13.58 -8.00 -8.59
CA LEU A 153 12.53 -8.62 -9.42
C LEU A 153 11.79 -7.59 -10.28
N LEU A 154 11.52 -6.41 -9.74
CA LEU A 154 10.65 -5.39 -10.36
C LEU A 154 11.42 -4.26 -11.05
N ALA A 155 12.75 -4.37 -11.12
CA ALA A 155 13.61 -3.31 -11.61
C ALA A 155 13.29 -2.89 -13.06
N GLY A 156 13.35 -1.57 -13.31
CA GLY A 156 13.27 -1.01 -14.65
C GLY A 156 11.89 -1.13 -15.31
N GLY A 157 10.82 -1.21 -14.52
CA GLY A 157 9.44 -1.26 -14.99
C GLY A 157 8.51 -0.23 -14.36
N PRO A 158 7.19 -0.46 -14.46
CA PRO A 158 6.16 0.51 -14.04
C PRO A 158 5.77 0.37 -12.56
N VAL A 159 6.35 -0.58 -11.82
CA VAL A 159 5.95 -0.86 -10.42
C VAL A 159 6.78 -0.04 -9.45
N LEU A 160 6.11 0.74 -8.61
CA LEU A 160 6.73 1.46 -7.51
C LEU A 160 6.45 0.72 -6.20
N SER A 161 7.48 0.46 -5.39
CA SER A 161 7.29 -0.08 -4.04
C SER A 161 6.89 1.02 -3.05
N VAL A 162 6.30 0.64 -1.91
CA VAL A 162 6.13 1.54 -0.76
C VAL A 162 7.47 2.16 -0.32
N PRO A 163 7.49 3.38 0.24
CA PRO A 163 8.75 4.04 0.54
C PRO A 163 9.41 3.44 1.77
N VAL A 164 10.71 3.14 1.65
CA VAL A 164 11.55 2.71 2.77
C VAL A 164 12.02 3.92 3.55
N LEU A 165 11.75 3.90 4.86
CA LEU A 165 12.11 4.93 5.83
C LEU A 165 13.42 4.58 6.56
N TYR A 166 13.70 3.28 6.71
CA TYR A 166 14.90 2.79 7.37
C TYR A 166 15.25 1.37 6.89
N GLU A 167 16.54 1.09 6.75
CA GLU A 167 17.07 -0.25 6.48
C GLU A 167 18.35 -0.42 7.30
N GLY A 168 18.39 -1.44 8.17
CA GLY A 168 19.54 -1.66 9.06
C GLY A 168 19.18 -2.42 10.34
N PRO A 169 20.12 -2.51 11.29
CA PRO A 169 19.87 -3.18 12.58
C PRO A 169 18.66 -2.59 13.32
N ALA A 170 17.91 -3.43 14.04
CA ALA A 170 16.81 -2.95 14.85
C ALA A 170 17.25 -1.80 15.79
N PRO A 171 16.57 -0.63 15.76
CA PRO A 171 16.90 0.48 16.65
C PRO A 171 16.93 0.03 18.11
N ALA A 172 17.88 0.55 18.89
CA ALA A 172 18.11 0.08 20.26
C ALA A 172 16.88 0.25 21.18
N ARG A 173 16.02 1.23 20.91
CA ARG A 173 14.80 1.51 21.69
C ARG A 173 13.60 1.67 20.77
N LEU A 174 12.42 1.29 21.27
CA LEU A 174 11.16 1.50 20.56
C LEU A 174 10.93 2.97 20.20
N ALA A 175 11.37 3.90 21.05
CA ALA A 175 11.25 5.33 20.78
C ALA A 175 12.01 5.74 19.49
N ASP A 176 13.16 5.12 19.23
CA ASP A 176 13.97 5.40 18.03
C ASP A 176 13.30 4.82 16.77
N LEU A 177 12.68 3.64 16.88
CA LEU A 177 11.83 3.10 15.81
C LEU A 177 10.64 4.03 15.51
N LYS A 178 9.93 4.47 16.55
CA LYS A 178 8.76 5.36 16.41
C LYS A 178 9.13 6.73 15.85
N ALA A 179 10.36 7.21 16.09
CA ALA A 179 10.87 8.44 15.50
C ALA A 179 11.07 8.37 13.97
N LEU A 180 11.00 7.17 13.38
CA LEU A 180 10.95 7.01 11.92
C LEU A 180 9.59 7.42 11.32
N LEU A 181 8.53 7.51 12.13
CA LEU A 181 7.24 8.03 11.69
C LEU A 181 7.38 9.51 11.32
N LYS A 182 7.06 9.82 10.07
CA LYS A 182 7.18 11.15 9.50
C LYS A 182 5.88 11.57 8.81
N PRO A 183 5.73 12.86 8.46
CA PRO A 183 4.75 13.28 7.47
C PRO A 183 4.80 12.35 6.25
N SER A 184 3.64 11.99 5.73
CA SER A 184 3.59 11.10 4.56
C SER A 184 4.30 11.75 3.37
N LEU A 185 5.08 10.97 2.62
CA LEU A 185 5.79 11.48 1.45
C LEU A 185 4.88 11.89 0.29
N ALA A 186 3.63 11.42 0.30
CA ALA A 186 2.63 11.75 -0.71
C ALA A 186 1.64 12.85 -0.26
N LYS A 187 1.99 13.59 0.81
CA LYS A 187 1.24 14.75 1.30
C LYS A 187 2.09 16.01 1.18
N THR A 188 1.64 16.98 0.38
CA THR A 188 2.24 18.31 0.36
C THR A 188 1.77 19.14 1.56
N THR A 189 2.36 20.31 1.79
CA THR A 189 1.85 21.26 2.81
C THR A 189 0.44 21.77 2.49
N GLY A 190 0.04 21.75 1.21
CA GLY A 190 -1.27 22.19 0.71
C GLY A 190 -2.34 21.09 0.64
N TRP A 191 -2.08 19.89 1.18
CA TRP A 191 -2.97 18.75 1.01
C TRP A 191 -4.41 18.99 1.52
N ARG A 192 -4.59 19.85 2.54
CA ARG A 192 -5.90 20.19 3.09
C ARG A 192 -6.72 20.97 2.07
N ASP A 193 -6.13 21.99 1.45
CA ASP A 193 -6.79 22.78 0.42
C ASP A 193 -7.10 21.91 -0.81
N ALA A 194 -6.18 21.04 -1.19
CA ALA A 194 -6.39 20.07 -2.27
C ALA A 194 -7.52 19.07 -1.95
N PHE A 195 -7.64 18.65 -0.69
CA PHE A 195 -8.73 17.79 -0.22
C PHE A 195 -10.08 18.50 -0.34
N GLU A 196 -10.22 19.71 0.20
CA GLU A 196 -11.48 20.47 0.13
C GLU A 196 -11.89 20.74 -1.32
N ALA A 197 -10.95 21.17 -2.16
CA ALA A 197 -11.18 21.40 -3.58
C ALA A 197 -11.64 20.12 -4.31
N THR A 198 -11.03 18.97 -3.97
CA THR A 198 -11.43 17.68 -4.54
C THR A 198 -12.84 17.29 -4.10
N VAL A 199 -13.15 17.41 -2.81
CA VAL A 199 -14.47 17.08 -2.26
C VAL A 199 -15.57 17.92 -2.90
N LEU A 200 -15.33 19.23 -3.04
CA LEU A 200 -16.27 20.15 -3.70
C LEU A 200 -16.43 19.84 -5.20
N ARG A 201 -15.34 19.50 -5.90
CA ARG A 201 -15.38 19.08 -7.31
C ARG A 201 -16.20 17.81 -7.52
N GLU A 202 -16.12 16.86 -6.60
CA GLU A 202 -16.93 15.63 -6.63
C GLU A 202 -18.39 15.85 -6.18
N GLY A 203 -18.76 17.08 -5.78
CA GLY A 203 -20.11 17.41 -5.31
C GLY A 203 -20.47 16.77 -3.97
N LEU A 204 -19.49 16.51 -3.11
CA LEU A 204 -19.65 15.84 -1.82
C LEU A 204 -19.77 16.85 -0.67
N ASP A 205 -20.41 16.43 0.42
CA ASP A 205 -20.53 17.25 1.64
C ASP A 205 -19.18 17.36 2.37
N LEU A 206 -18.68 18.59 2.48
CA LEU A 206 -17.35 18.86 3.03
C LEU A 206 -17.23 18.51 4.52
N ALA A 207 -18.25 18.82 5.32
CA ALA A 207 -18.23 18.54 6.75
C ALA A 207 -18.17 17.03 7.03
N ARG A 208 -18.97 16.24 6.30
CA ARG A 208 -18.94 14.78 6.35
C ARG A 208 -17.62 14.22 5.85
N ALA A 209 -17.09 14.72 4.74
CA ALA A 209 -15.80 14.28 4.22
C ALA A 209 -14.66 14.51 5.23
N TRP A 210 -14.65 15.67 5.91
CA TRP A 210 -13.68 15.96 6.98
C TRP A 210 -13.81 15.08 8.21
N LYS A 211 -15.02 14.64 8.55
CA LYS A 211 -15.25 13.66 9.63
C LYS A 211 -14.64 12.29 9.29
N GLN A 212 -14.51 11.99 8.00
CA GLN A 212 -13.97 10.74 7.47
C GLN A 212 -12.51 10.87 7.02
N CYS A 213 -11.87 12.01 7.28
CA CYS A 213 -10.49 12.27 6.91
C CYS A 213 -9.63 12.36 8.16
N ASP A 214 -8.55 11.59 8.18
CA ASP A 214 -7.48 11.82 9.11
C ASP A 214 -6.82 13.19 8.80
N LYS A 215 -6.67 13.99 9.85
CA LYS A 215 -6.25 15.39 9.77
C LYS A 215 -4.76 15.59 10.01
N SER A 216 -4.03 14.53 10.33
CA SER A 216 -2.60 14.59 10.61
C SER A 216 -1.80 14.69 9.32
N ASP A 217 -0.64 15.33 9.37
CA ASP A 217 0.33 15.26 8.28
C ASP A 217 1.09 13.93 8.29
N LEU A 218 1.14 13.28 9.47
CA LEU A 218 1.84 12.01 9.67
C LEU A 218 1.22 10.90 8.83
N SER A 219 2.09 10.05 8.29
CA SER A 219 1.71 8.73 7.76
C SER A 219 0.89 7.92 8.77
N GLU A 220 0.12 6.95 8.29
CA GLU A 220 -0.70 6.08 9.15
C GLU A 220 0.15 5.38 10.24
N GLY A 221 1.36 4.98 9.88
CA GLY A 221 2.17 4.15 10.72
C GLY A 221 3.40 3.61 10.02
N LEU A 222 3.97 2.59 10.64
CA LEU A 222 5.16 1.90 10.19
C LEU A 222 4.79 0.46 9.86
N TYR A 223 5.24 0.00 8.69
CA TYR A 223 5.31 -1.41 8.35
C TYR A 223 6.74 -1.89 8.56
N ILE A 224 6.94 -2.88 9.42
CA ILE A 224 8.26 -3.34 9.84
C ILE A 224 8.44 -4.77 9.37
N LYS A 225 9.55 -5.04 8.68
CA LYS A 225 9.96 -6.38 8.25
C LYS A 225 11.28 -6.73 8.89
N ALA A 226 11.38 -7.93 9.43
CA ALA A 226 12.66 -8.54 9.74
C ALA A 226 13.09 -9.36 8.53
N GLU A 227 14.24 -9.03 7.96
CA GLU A 227 14.72 -9.64 6.72
C GLU A 227 16.10 -10.26 6.90
N ALA A 228 16.31 -11.43 6.30
CA ALA A 228 17.60 -12.10 6.20
C ALA A 228 17.62 -13.04 4.99
N ASP A 229 18.82 -13.27 4.42
CA ASP A 229 19.05 -14.26 3.36
C ASP A 229 18.09 -14.12 2.17
N GLY A 230 17.81 -12.88 1.77
CA GLY A 230 16.93 -12.58 0.63
C GLY A 230 15.43 -12.78 0.91
N LYS A 231 15.02 -12.91 2.19
CA LYS A 231 13.64 -13.25 2.59
C LYS A 231 13.11 -12.35 3.69
N THR A 232 11.80 -12.18 3.70
CA THR A 232 11.06 -11.60 4.83
C THR A 232 10.72 -12.70 5.83
N LEU A 233 11.34 -12.66 7.02
CA LEU A 233 11.18 -13.66 8.08
C LEU A 233 9.97 -13.37 8.97
N ALA A 234 9.75 -12.10 9.29
CA ALA A 234 8.65 -11.65 10.14
C ALA A 234 8.20 -10.26 9.73
N ARG A 235 6.97 -9.91 10.12
CA ARG A 235 6.36 -8.61 9.84
C ARG A 235 5.62 -8.11 11.05
N TYR A 236 5.62 -6.80 11.22
CA TYR A 236 4.92 -6.11 12.29
C TYR A 236 4.33 -4.81 11.75
N LYS A 237 3.25 -4.35 12.36
CA LYS A 237 2.70 -3.01 12.13
C LYS A 237 2.73 -2.22 13.42
N TRP A 238 3.08 -0.93 13.30
CA TRP A 238 2.86 0.04 14.35
C TRP A 238 1.99 1.16 13.78
N VAL A 239 0.77 1.31 14.30
CA VAL A 239 -0.20 2.30 13.83
C VAL A 239 -0.41 3.36 14.91
N ARG A 240 -0.38 4.64 14.51
CA ARG A 240 -0.55 5.74 15.46
C ARG A 240 -1.98 5.83 16.00
N ARG A 241 -2.11 6.34 17.22
CA ARG A 241 -3.36 6.33 17.99
C ARG A 241 -4.45 7.23 17.39
N ASP A 242 -4.08 8.44 16.99
CA ASP A 242 -4.93 9.46 16.39
C ASP A 242 -5.50 9.01 15.03
N PHE A 243 -4.75 8.23 14.26
CA PHE A 243 -5.26 7.61 13.02
C PHE A 243 -6.43 6.64 13.31
N VAL A 244 -6.25 5.73 14.27
CA VAL A 244 -7.32 4.80 14.67
C VAL A 244 -8.53 5.55 15.21
N GLN A 245 -8.31 6.64 15.96
CA GLN A 245 -9.40 7.48 16.43
C GLN A 245 -10.17 8.11 15.26
N ALA A 246 -9.47 8.61 14.23
CA ALA A 246 -10.12 9.15 13.03
C ALA A 246 -10.97 8.11 12.29
N ILE A 247 -10.54 6.84 12.24
CA ILE A 247 -11.35 5.75 11.69
C ILE A 247 -12.61 5.53 12.52
N LEU A 248 -12.48 5.44 13.85
CA LEU A 248 -13.60 5.22 14.75
C LEU A 248 -14.60 6.38 14.71
N ASP A 249 -14.12 7.62 14.61
CA ASP A 249 -14.93 8.83 14.54
C ASP A 249 -15.67 8.96 13.18
N SER A 250 -15.28 8.19 12.17
CA SER A 250 -15.85 8.28 10.81
C SER A 250 -17.28 7.71 10.70
N ASP A 251 -17.71 6.93 11.69
CA ASP A 251 -18.99 6.19 11.78
C ASP A 251 -19.32 5.25 10.59
N MET A 252 -18.44 5.12 9.58
CA MET A 252 -18.66 4.28 8.40
C MET A 252 -17.36 3.68 7.87
N HIS A 253 -17.38 2.41 7.52
CA HIS A 253 -16.23 1.74 6.91
C HIS A 253 -15.88 2.38 5.55
N HIS A 254 -14.59 2.49 5.22
CA HIS A 254 -14.10 3.18 4.01
C HIS A 254 -14.72 2.65 2.70
N SER A 255 -15.13 1.37 2.66
CA SER A 255 -15.76 0.77 1.49
C SER A 255 -17.15 1.34 1.19
N GLU A 256 -17.83 1.86 2.21
CA GLU A 256 -19.18 2.45 2.14
C GLU A 256 -19.13 3.98 1.99
N GLN A 257 -17.97 4.58 2.26
CA GLN A 257 -17.75 6.01 2.06
C GLN A 257 -17.76 6.37 0.57
N PRO A 258 -18.19 7.59 0.20
CA PRO A 258 -18.11 8.11 -1.16
C PRO A 258 -16.71 7.98 -1.78
N TYR A 259 -16.65 7.95 -3.11
CA TYR A 259 -15.37 7.91 -3.81
C TYR A 259 -14.75 9.31 -3.87
N ILE A 260 -13.71 9.54 -3.07
CA ILE A 260 -12.85 10.73 -3.16
C ILE A 260 -11.53 10.27 -3.80
N PRO A 261 -11.18 10.73 -5.01
CA PRO A 261 -9.93 10.33 -5.65
C PRO A 261 -8.75 10.94 -4.89
N ASN A 262 -7.71 10.15 -4.61
CA ASN A 262 -6.40 10.74 -4.31
C ASN A 262 -5.82 11.38 -5.58
N LEU A 263 -4.87 12.31 -5.41
CA LEU A 263 -4.26 13.02 -6.53
C LEU A 263 -2.84 12.51 -6.77
N LEU A 264 -2.44 12.58 -8.04
CA LEU A 264 -1.08 12.28 -8.46
C LEU A 264 -0.20 13.52 -8.35
N ALA A 265 1.08 13.30 -8.11
CA ALA A 265 2.09 14.34 -8.28
C ALA A 265 2.20 14.77 -9.76
N ASP A 266 2.70 15.98 -9.99
CA ASP A 266 2.97 16.48 -11.33
C ASP A 266 3.97 15.59 -12.08
N GLY A 267 3.75 15.41 -13.38
CA GLY A 267 4.63 14.63 -14.26
C GLY A 267 4.43 13.11 -14.17
N VAL A 268 3.50 12.61 -13.36
CA VAL A 268 3.17 11.19 -13.30
C VAL A 268 2.44 10.75 -14.59
N ASP A 269 3.04 9.80 -15.31
CA ASP A 269 2.36 8.99 -16.31
C ASP A 269 2.23 7.56 -15.78
N LEU A 270 1.00 7.21 -15.38
CA LEU A 270 0.69 5.90 -14.80
C LEU A 270 0.88 4.73 -15.79
N TYR A 271 0.88 4.99 -17.09
CA TYR A 271 0.96 3.95 -18.12
C TYR A 271 2.32 3.95 -18.86
N ALA A 272 3.26 4.77 -18.40
CA ALA A 272 4.62 4.73 -18.91
C ALA A 272 5.25 3.35 -18.62
N PRO A 273 6.04 2.78 -19.55
CA PRO A 273 6.70 1.50 -19.33
C PRO A 273 7.74 1.54 -18.20
N ARG A 274 8.16 2.74 -17.80
CA ARG A 274 9.03 3.02 -16.66
C ARG A 274 8.52 4.25 -15.92
N LEU A 275 8.67 4.25 -14.60
CA LEU A 275 8.32 5.38 -13.76
C LEU A 275 9.17 6.61 -14.13
N ALA A 276 8.49 7.72 -14.43
CA ALA A 276 9.13 9.04 -14.56
C ALA A 276 9.23 9.76 -13.21
N VAL A 277 8.35 9.41 -12.27
CA VAL A 277 8.31 9.95 -10.92
C VAL A 277 8.34 8.79 -9.93
N ASP A 278 9.22 8.87 -8.94
CA ASP A 278 9.32 7.97 -7.81
C ASP A 278 9.48 8.75 -6.49
N TRP A 279 9.74 8.04 -5.40
CA TRP A 279 9.91 8.66 -4.08
C TRP A 279 11.13 9.57 -3.97
N ASP A 280 12.18 9.33 -4.75
CA ASP A 280 13.41 10.12 -4.72
C ASP A 280 13.25 11.39 -5.56
N THR A 281 12.63 11.30 -6.74
CA THR A 281 12.32 12.48 -7.56
C THR A 281 11.29 13.39 -6.88
N LEU A 282 10.31 12.82 -6.18
CA LEU A 282 9.30 13.56 -5.43
C LEU A 282 9.93 14.36 -4.26
N ARG A 283 10.91 13.77 -3.57
CA ARG A 283 11.71 14.45 -2.53
C ARG A 283 12.65 15.51 -3.08
N GLY A 284 13.15 15.34 -4.31
CA GLY A 284 13.98 16.34 -5.00
C GLY A 284 13.21 17.60 -5.32
N ALA A 285 12.04 17.46 -5.95
CA ALA A 285 11.20 18.59 -6.38
C ALA A 285 10.72 19.48 -5.22
N THR A 286 10.51 18.90 -4.04
CA THR A 286 10.09 19.63 -2.84
C THR A 286 11.18 20.52 -2.24
N ARG A 287 12.46 20.19 -2.42
CA ARG A 287 13.59 21.00 -1.92
C ARG A 287 13.90 22.22 -2.79
N ASP A 288 13.71 22.09 -4.10
CA ASP A 288 13.94 23.19 -5.04
C ASP A 288 12.83 24.25 -4.98
N GLY A 289 11.63 23.89 -4.52
CA GLY A 289 10.51 24.81 -4.31
C GLY A 289 10.57 25.66 -3.02
N GLU A 290 11.40 25.28 -2.03
CA GLU A 290 11.59 26.04 -0.78
C GLU A 290 12.70 27.10 -0.87
N THR A 291 13.38 27.21 -2.03
CA THR A 291 14.48 28.18 -2.26
C THR A 291 14.14 29.30 -3.26
N SER A 292 12.85 29.50 -3.59
CA SER A 292 12.39 30.61 -4.45
C SER A 292 11.44 31.57 -3.73
#